data_AF-A0A2D9GDJ5-F1
#
_entry.id   AF-A0A2D9GDJ5-F1
#
_cell.length_a   1.000
_cell.length_b   1.000
_cell.length_c   1.000
_cell.angle_alpha   90.00
_cell.angle_beta   90.00
_cell.angle_gamma   90.00
#
_symmetry.space_group_name_H-M   'P 1'
#
loop_
_entity.id
_entity.type
_entity.pdbx_description
1 polymer ?
#
loop_
_entity_poly.entity_id
_entity_poly.type
_entity_poly.pdbx_seq_one_letter_code
_entity_poly.pdbx_strand_id
1 'polypeptide(L)'
;MFKWIEESDFGNLSESVMLDSMFSNSMTIPKLNKPKIILNDIGYKITSNNINTSIGWRHKNEKNWNIYKPNDLITPIDDFEVILFKPGYEILINYYNK
;
A
#
# COMPACT_ATOMS: atom_id res chain seq x y z
N MET A 1 -27.01 11.94 16.03
CA MET A 1 -26.41 12.50 14.81
C MET A 1 -25.04 13.04 15.17
N PHE A 2 -23.99 12.67 14.44
CA PHE A 2 -22.59 12.97 14.76
C PHE A 2 -22.25 14.45 14.51
N LYS A 3 -22.58 15.34 15.45
CA LYS A 3 -22.29 16.79 15.36
C LYS A 3 -20.82 17.10 15.03
N TRP A 4 -19.90 16.25 15.48
CA TRP A 4 -18.47 16.39 15.18
C TRP A 4 -18.15 16.29 13.68
N ILE A 5 -18.96 15.58 12.88
CA ILE A 5 -18.76 15.51 11.42
C ILE A 5 -19.16 16.84 10.77
N GLU A 6 -20.22 17.48 11.25
CA GLU A 6 -20.70 18.77 10.73
C GLU A 6 -19.79 19.94 11.16
N GLU A 7 -19.10 19.81 12.29
CA GLU A 7 -18.10 20.77 12.76
C GLU A 7 -16.67 20.45 12.28
N SER A 8 -16.47 19.35 11.55
CA SER A 8 -15.17 18.99 11.00
C SER A 8 -14.98 19.57 9.60
N ASP A 9 -14.05 20.52 9.49
CA ASP A 9 -13.61 21.07 8.19
C ASP A 9 -13.05 19.98 7.24
N PHE A 10 -12.69 18.81 7.78
CA PHE A 10 -12.14 17.68 7.05
C PHE A 10 -13.21 16.67 6.57
N GLY A 11 -14.43 16.70 7.12
CA GLY A 11 -15.46 15.70 6.84
C GLY A 11 -15.96 15.69 5.39
N ASN A 12 -15.80 16.81 4.69
CA ASN A 12 -16.20 16.99 3.29
C ASN A 12 -15.03 17.04 2.29
N LEU A 13 -13.79 16.83 2.75
CA LEU A 13 -12.60 16.88 1.88
C LEU A 13 -12.33 15.52 1.25
N SER A 14 -11.98 15.51 -0.03
CA SER A 14 -11.38 14.33 -0.64
C SER A 14 -10.00 14.08 -0.01
N GLU A 15 -9.55 12.83 -0.03
CA GLU A 15 -8.21 12.46 0.47
C GLU A 15 -7.12 13.33 -0.15
N SER A 16 -7.21 13.63 -1.46
CA SER A 16 -6.24 14.51 -2.13
C SER A 16 -6.18 15.91 -1.53
N VAL A 17 -7.34 16.56 -1.27
CA VAL A 17 -7.39 17.91 -0.70
C VAL A 17 -6.93 17.91 0.76
N MET A 18 -7.24 16.83 1.49
CA MET A 18 -6.76 16.64 2.85
C MET A 18 -5.22 16.55 2.87
N LEU A 19 -4.64 15.72 2.00
CA LEU A 19 -3.19 15.57 1.86
C LEU A 19 -2.53 16.91 1.49
N ASP A 20 -3.07 17.65 0.53
CA ASP A 20 -2.53 18.96 0.11
C ASP A 20 -2.51 19.98 1.27
N SER A 21 -3.51 19.95 2.16
CA SER A 21 -3.54 20.82 3.35
C SER A 21 -2.58 20.37 4.46
N MET A 22 -2.35 19.06 4.60
CA MET A 22 -1.48 18.49 5.63
C MET A 22 0.00 18.62 5.25
N PHE A 23 0.32 18.52 3.97
CA PHE A 23 1.68 18.57 3.44
C PHE A 23 1.93 19.95 2.80
N SER A 24 2.36 20.92 3.62
CA SER A 24 2.82 22.24 3.14
C SER A 24 4.00 22.12 2.16
N ASN A 25 4.35 23.20 1.45
CA ASN A 25 5.49 23.24 0.51
C ASN A 25 6.84 22.77 1.10
N SER A 26 6.98 22.72 2.43
CA SER A 26 8.15 22.21 3.14
C SER A 26 8.06 20.75 3.59
N MET A 27 6.89 20.11 3.53
CA MET A 27 6.66 18.73 3.93
C MET A 27 6.31 17.87 2.72
N THR A 28 7.11 16.84 2.46
CA THR A 28 6.83 15.85 1.42
C THR A 28 6.09 14.66 2.03
N ILE A 29 5.14 14.08 1.28
CA ILE A 29 4.50 12.81 1.65
C ILE A 29 5.60 11.76 1.89
N PRO A 30 5.64 11.10 3.07
CA PRO A 30 6.59 10.05 3.37
C PRO A 30 6.49 8.89 2.36
N LYS A 31 7.64 8.35 1.97
CA LYS A 31 7.72 7.24 1.02
C LYS A 31 7.91 5.92 1.75
N LEU A 32 7.35 4.85 1.19
CA LEU A 32 7.57 3.49 1.65
C LEU A 32 8.84 2.90 1.05
N ASN A 33 9.51 2.04 1.80
CA ASN A 33 10.64 1.26 1.31
C ASN A 33 10.16 0.05 0.52
N LYS A 34 10.88 -0.30 -0.55
CA LYS A 34 10.62 -1.49 -1.36
C LYS A 34 10.62 -2.75 -0.46
N PRO A 35 9.63 -3.67 -0.59
CA PRO A 35 9.62 -4.90 0.18
C PRO A 35 10.72 -5.84 -0.32
N LYS A 36 11.18 -6.71 0.58
CA LYS A 36 12.05 -7.82 0.23
C LYS A 36 11.20 -9.02 -0.22
N ILE A 37 11.54 -9.60 -1.36
CA ILE A 37 10.95 -10.83 -1.87
C ILE A 37 11.94 -11.97 -1.64
N ILE A 38 11.47 -13.06 -1.05
CA ILE A 38 12.26 -14.28 -0.82
C ILE A 38 11.55 -15.41 -1.55
N LEU A 39 12.25 -16.03 -2.50
CA LEU A 39 11.78 -17.23 -3.18
C LEU A 39 12.16 -18.45 -2.33
N ASN A 40 11.18 -19.30 -2.06
CA ASN A 40 11.36 -20.61 -1.46
C ASN A 40 10.86 -21.68 -2.47
N ASP A 41 11.11 -22.96 -2.18
CA ASP A 41 10.73 -24.09 -3.06
C ASP A 41 9.23 -24.17 -3.40
N ILE A 42 8.38 -23.50 -2.61
CA ILE A 42 6.92 -23.57 -2.68
C ILE A 42 6.29 -22.27 -3.21
N GLY A 43 7.04 -21.16 -3.25
CA GLY A 43 6.51 -19.86 -3.69
C GLY A 43 7.28 -18.67 -3.13
N TYR A 44 6.69 -17.48 -3.25
CA TYR A 44 7.30 -16.22 -2.84
C TYR A 44 6.76 -15.75 -1.49
N LYS A 45 7.68 -15.38 -0.59
CA LYS A 45 7.39 -14.68 0.66
C LYS A 45 7.69 -13.20 0.49
N ILE A 46 6.71 -12.35 0.82
CA ILE A 46 6.85 -10.90 0.82
C ILE A 46 7.15 -10.43 2.24
N THR A 47 8.24 -9.70 2.43
CA THR A 47 8.63 -9.09 3.71
C THR A 47 8.63 -7.58 3.56
N SER A 48 7.72 -6.89 4.25
CA SER A 48 7.72 -5.43 4.29
C SER A 48 8.94 -4.91 5.06
N ASN A 49 9.62 -3.92 4.51
CA ASN A 49 10.66 -3.14 5.20
C ASN A 49 10.05 -1.92 5.93
N ASN A 50 8.73 -1.89 6.11
CA ASN A 50 7.97 -0.79 6.69
C ASN A 50 7.06 -1.32 7.82
N ILE A 51 7.07 -0.63 8.96
CA ILE A 51 6.24 -0.96 10.14
C ILE A 51 4.78 -0.57 9.86
N ASN A 52 3.84 -1.43 10.28
CA ASN A 52 2.38 -1.23 10.19
C ASN A 52 1.91 -0.87 8.77
N THR A 53 2.36 -1.65 7.79
CA THR A 53 2.04 -1.46 6.37
C THR A 53 1.25 -2.66 5.86
N SER A 54 0.15 -2.38 5.18
CA SER A 54 -0.65 -3.41 4.50
C SER A 54 -0.01 -3.76 3.16
N ILE A 55 -0.10 -5.03 2.79
CA ILE A 55 0.48 -5.55 1.56
C ILE A 55 -0.64 -6.19 0.74
N GLY A 56 -0.70 -5.84 -0.55
CA GLY A 56 -1.50 -6.54 -1.54
C GLY A 56 -0.62 -7.08 -2.66
N TRP A 57 -1.10 -8.09 -3.36
CA TRP A 57 -0.43 -8.63 -4.54
C TRP A 57 -1.44 -9.03 -5.61
N ARG A 58 -1.01 -9.06 -6.87
CA ARG A 58 -1.83 -9.52 -8.00
C ARG A 58 -0.96 -10.08 -9.11
N HIS A 59 -1.53 -10.89 -9.98
CA HIS A 59 -0.85 -11.22 -11.23
C HIS A 59 -0.78 -9.98 -12.12
N LYS A 60 0.23 -9.91 -12.98
CA LYS A 60 0.40 -8.80 -13.92
C LYS A 60 -0.89 -8.60 -14.73
N ASN A 61 -1.31 -7.34 -14.85
CA ASN A 61 -2.53 -6.90 -15.55
C ASN A 61 -3.88 -7.31 -14.93
N GLU A 62 -3.91 -7.96 -13.76
CA GLU A 62 -5.18 -8.19 -13.06
C GLU A 62 -5.75 -6.91 -12.46
N LYS A 63 -7.08 -6.83 -12.39
CA LYS A 63 -7.75 -5.66 -11.80
C LYS A 63 -7.80 -5.71 -10.27
N ASN A 64 -7.95 -6.91 -9.71
CA ASN A 64 -8.21 -7.10 -8.29
C ASN A 64 -6.91 -7.37 -7.53
N TRP A 65 -6.79 -6.80 -6.34
CA TRP A 65 -5.69 -7.05 -5.42
C TRP A 65 -6.06 -8.15 -4.43
N ASN A 66 -5.17 -9.12 -4.23
CA ASN A 66 -5.25 -10.09 -3.16
C ASN A 66 -4.59 -9.51 -1.90
N ILE A 67 -5.21 -9.73 -0.74
CA ILE A 67 -4.66 -9.30 0.54
C ILE A 67 -3.57 -10.30 0.95
N TYR A 68 -2.35 -9.80 1.21
CA TYR A 68 -1.27 -10.61 1.74
C TYR A 68 -1.25 -10.54 3.26
N LYS A 69 -1.33 -11.69 3.93
CA LYS A 69 -1.23 -11.80 5.38
C LYS A 69 0.18 -12.24 5.80
N PRO A 70 0.60 -11.93 7.05
CA PRO A 70 1.87 -12.40 7.56
C PRO A 70 2.01 -13.92 7.43
N ASN A 71 3.13 -14.37 6.86
CA ASN A 71 3.47 -15.78 6.57
C ASN A 71 2.71 -16.43 5.41
N ASP A 72 1.91 -15.69 4.65
CA ASP A 72 1.40 -16.18 3.38
C ASP A 72 2.56 -16.46 2.41
N LEU A 73 2.36 -17.47 1.56
CA LEU A 73 3.18 -17.72 0.40
C LEU A 73 2.33 -17.47 -0.84
N ILE A 74 2.83 -16.66 -1.75
CA ILE A 74 2.15 -16.38 -3.01
C ILE A 74 2.77 -17.23 -4.12
N THR A 75 1.92 -17.76 -4.98
CA THR A 75 2.30 -18.58 -6.14
C THR A 75 1.80 -17.90 -7.41
N PRO A 76 2.43 -16.77 -7.81
CA PRO A 76 2.05 -16.07 -9.00
C PRO A 76 2.26 -17.00 -10.22
N ILE A 77 1.30 -17.02 -11.15
CA ILE A 77 1.36 -17.86 -12.35
C ILE A 77 2.42 -17.31 -13.32
N ASP A 78 2.48 -15.99 -13.43
CA ASP A 78 3.39 -15.20 -14.29
C ASP A 78 4.03 -14.07 -13.45
N ASP A 79 4.61 -13.05 -14.10
CA ASP A 79 4.95 -11.77 -13.48
C ASP A 79 3.86 -11.27 -12.51
N PHE A 80 4.27 -10.59 -11.46
CA PHE A 80 3.35 -10.13 -10.42
C PHE A 80 3.69 -8.74 -9.89
N GLU A 81 2.70 -8.14 -9.28
CA GLU A 81 2.78 -6.81 -8.70
C GLU A 81 2.52 -6.89 -7.20
N VAL A 82 3.23 -6.05 -6.45
CA VAL A 82 3.04 -5.91 -5.00
C VAL A 82 2.78 -4.45 -4.69
N ILE A 83 1.66 -4.19 -4.01
CA ILE A 83 1.28 -2.87 -3.50
C ILE A 83 1.54 -2.82 -1.99
N LEU A 84 2.13 -1.72 -1.53
CA LEU A 84 2.24 -1.39 -0.12
C LEU A 84 1.42 -0.16 0.16
N PHE A 85 0.60 -0.25 1.20
CA PHE A 85 -0.28 0.82 1.65
C PHE A 85 -0.10 1.10 3.13
N LYS A 86 0.08 2.38 3.46
CA LYS A 86 0.09 2.90 4.81
C LYS A 86 -0.55 4.28 4.81
N PRO A 87 -1.54 4.56 5.68
CA PRO A 87 -2.17 5.88 5.75
C PRO A 87 -1.13 6.99 5.94
N GLY A 88 -1.27 8.08 5.18
CA GLY A 88 -0.36 9.22 5.21
C GLY A 88 0.99 9.00 4.52
N TYR A 89 1.16 7.89 3.78
CA TYR A 89 2.34 7.61 2.97
C TYR A 89 1.95 7.50 1.50
N GLU A 90 2.91 7.76 0.61
CA GLU A 90 2.77 7.50 -0.81
C GLU A 90 2.61 5.98 -1.03
N ILE A 91 1.62 5.61 -1.84
CA ILE A 91 1.38 4.22 -2.23
C ILE A 91 2.58 3.74 -3.06
N LEU A 92 3.14 2.59 -2.70
CA LEU A 92 4.25 2.00 -3.44
C LEU A 92 3.80 0.74 -4.18
N ILE A 93 3.92 0.75 -5.51
CA ILE A 93 3.69 -0.43 -6.37
C ILE A 93 5.03 -0.87 -6.95
N ASN A 94 5.35 -2.16 -6.82
CA ASN A 94 6.54 -2.77 -7.39
C ASN A 94 6.18 -3.93 -8.30
N TYR A 95 6.94 -4.07 -9.38
CA TYR A 95 6.82 -5.13 -10.37
C TYR A 95 7.93 -6.15 -10.18
N TYR A 96 7.59 -7.43 -10.27
CA TYR A 96 8.52 -8.54 -10.11
C TYR A 96 8.33 -9.54 -11.25
N ASN A 97 9.44 -9.94 -11.85
CA ASN A 97 9.47 -11.00 -12.84
C ASN A 97 9.54 -12.34 -12.11
N LYS A 98 8.81 -13.33 -12.61
CA LYS A 98 8.86 -14.70 -12.08
C LYS A 98 10.11 -15.44 -12.55
#